data_AF-A0A453NFP1-F1
#
_entry.id   AF-A0A453NFP1-F1
#
_cell.length_a   1.000
_cell.length_b   1.000
_cell.length_c   1.000
_cell.angle_alpha   90.00
_cell.angle_beta   90.00
_cell.angle_gamma   90.00
#
_symmetry.space_group_name_H-M   'P 1'
#
loop_
_entity.id
_entity.type
_entity.pdbx_description
1 polymer ?
#
loop_
_entity_poly.entity_id
_entity_poly.type
_entity_poly.pdbx_seq_one_letter_code
_entity_poly.pdbx_strand_id
1 'polypeptide(L)'
;QNEDVIILFLNVLQKSSTSLQHYGLVVLQQLLKGSITNRTYCFKAGLLSFLLDWFSVEEWEDTVIKIAELIQIIGGHSISGKDIRKMFALLRGEKISVKQKHSSLLLTSLSHMLKEKGPEAFFEFSGHDSGIEVKSPVQWPYSKGLSFCCWLRVESFPENGMMGLFSFFTENGKGCLAMLGKNTLVYESVSQKNQCVLLPLSLPTKQWKFLSVTHTVGRAFSGGSQLRCYVDGDLVSTEKCRYAKVNEVMTRCSLGTELMPIGEEPTSLGFEGTFAFTGQMGPVYAFSDALSAEQIRGIYNLGPSYMYSFLGDQNLLMNNDSLYKGILDARDGISSKMIFGLNAQASNNRTLFNVSSVLDSLDKSKLEATIMGGTKLCSRRLLQDIIYCVGGVSV
;
A
#
# COMPACT_ATOMS: atom_id res chain seq x y z
N GLN A 1 11.36 1.67 18.74
CA GLN A 1 11.83 0.27 18.64
C GLN A 1 11.71 -0.47 19.97
N ASN A 2 11.79 0.19 21.13
CA ASN A 2 11.48 -0.41 22.43
C ASN A 2 10.07 0.01 22.88
N GLU A 3 9.16 -0.95 23.05
CA GLU A 3 7.76 -0.71 23.44
C GLU A 3 7.64 -0.24 24.91
N ASP A 4 8.50 -0.74 25.80
CA ASP A 4 8.49 -0.37 27.22
C ASP A 4 8.86 1.10 27.42
N VAL A 5 9.76 1.62 26.59
CA VAL A 5 10.16 3.03 26.63
C VAL A 5 9.00 3.96 26.27
N ILE A 6 8.11 3.53 25.36
CA ILE A 6 6.94 4.33 24.95
C ILE A 6 6.00 4.47 26.15
N ILE A 7 5.67 3.38 26.83
CA ILE A 7 4.78 3.41 28.00
C ILE A 7 5.42 4.13 29.18
N LEU A 8 6.71 3.94 29.41
CA LEU A 8 7.43 4.68 30.47
C LEU A 8 7.39 6.19 30.21
N PHE A 9 7.67 6.63 28.97
CA PHE A 9 7.58 8.03 28.59
C PHE A 9 6.19 8.61 28.86
N LEU A 10 5.13 7.89 28.50
CA LEU A 10 3.75 8.34 28.71
C LEU A 10 3.38 8.45 30.19
N ASN A 11 3.82 7.49 31.02
CA ASN A 11 3.59 7.53 32.46
C ASN A 11 4.28 8.74 33.12
N VAL A 12 5.51 9.06 32.69
CA VAL A 12 6.23 10.25 33.15
C VAL A 12 5.53 11.51 32.65
N LEU A 13 5.13 11.54 31.37
CA LEU A 13 4.45 12.68 30.76
C LEU A 13 3.14 12.99 31.47
N GLN A 14 2.29 11.99 31.75
CA GLN A 14 1.02 12.17 32.44
C GLN A 14 1.20 12.78 33.84
N LYS A 15 2.31 12.51 34.53
CA LYS A 15 2.61 13.06 35.87
C LYS A 15 3.38 14.39 35.84
N SER A 16 3.73 14.89 34.66
CA SER A 16 4.51 16.11 34.50
C SER A 16 3.62 17.36 34.61
N SER A 17 4.24 18.54 34.66
CA SER A 17 3.50 19.81 34.64
C SER A 17 2.65 19.94 33.36
N THR A 18 1.58 20.73 33.41
CA THR A 18 0.67 20.94 32.27
C THR A 18 1.39 21.45 31.02
N SER A 19 2.39 22.32 31.18
CA SER A 19 3.26 22.79 30.09
C SER A 19 4.04 21.64 29.44
N LEU A 20 4.61 20.74 30.24
CA LEU A 20 5.36 19.58 29.74
C LEU A 20 4.44 18.54 29.10
N GLN A 21 3.27 18.28 29.69
CA GLN A 21 2.23 17.44 29.10
C GLN A 21 1.87 17.94 27.69
N HIS A 22 1.53 19.22 27.56
CA HIS A 22 1.15 19.81 26.28
C HIS A 22 2.29 19.67 25.25
N TYR A 23 3.52 20.05 25.62
CA TYR A 23 4.68 19.94 24.76
C TYR A 23 4.92 18.49 24.31
N GLY A 24 4.93 17.53 25.25
CA GLY A 24 5.16 16.13 24.95
C GLY A 24 4.08 15.50 24.07
N LEU A 25 2.81 15.87 24.28
CA LEU A 25 1.70 15.41 23.44
C LEU A 25 1.81 15.97 22.01
N VAL A 26 2.22 17.24 21.85
CA VAL A 26 2.45 17.84 20.52
C VAL A 26 3.61 17.16 19.79
N VAL A 27 4.74 16.92 20.48
CA VAL A 27 5.88 16.20 19.90
C VAL A 27 5.48 14.79 19.49
N LEU A 28 4.79 14.06 20.36
CA LEU A 28 4.28 12.72 20.06
C LEU A 28 3.36 12.74 18.84
N GLN A 29 2.46 13.74 18.75
CA GLN A 29 1.57 13.88 17.61
C GLN A 29 2.35 14.05 16.29
N GLN A 30 3.37 14.90 16.27
CA GLN A 30 4.20 15.12 15.07
C GLN A 30 4.92 13.83 14.65
N LEU A 31 5.49 13.11 15.61
CA LEU A 31 6.17 11.83 15.36
C LEU A 31 5.23 10.77 14.78
N LEU A 32 3.98 10.73 15.26
CA LEU A 32 2.97 9.79 14.78
C LEU A 32 2.40 10.20 13.42
N LYS A 33 2.09 11.48 13.19
CA LYS A 33 1.67 11.97 11.87
C LYS A 33 2.73 11.66 10.81
N GLY A 34 4.00 11.80 11.19
CA GLY A 34 5.15 11.64 10.31
C GLY A 34 5.54 10.21 9.94
N SER A 35 5.10 9.16 10.67
CA SER A 35 5.60 7.80 10.43
C SER A 35 4.56 6.74 10.76
N ILE A 36 4.22 5.89 9.78
CA ILE A 36 3.37 4.70 9.99
C ILE A 36 4.07 3.73 10.93
N THR A 37 5.39 3.54 10.78
CA THR A 37 6.19 2.69 11.67
C THR A 37 6.03 3.10 13.13
N ASN A 38 6.08 4.41 13.44
CA ASN A 38 5.85 4.90 14.80
C ASN A 38 4.43 4.59 15.29
N ARG A 39 3.41 4.74 14.44
CA ARG A 39 2.02 4.37 14.79
C ARG A 39 1.92 2.87 15.11
N THR A 40 2.56 2.01 14.31
CA THR A 40 2.59 0.56 14.53
C THR A 40 3.20 0.20 15.89
N TYR A 41 4.38 0.74 16.21
CA TYR A 41 5.04 0.46 17.49
C TYR A 41 4.26 1.03 18.68
N CYS A 42 3.70 2.24 18.55
CA CYS A 42 2.91 2.82 19.62
C CYS A 42 1.60 2.06 19.85
N PHE A 43 0.94 1.60 18.79
CA PHE A 43 -0.23 0.74 18.91
C PHE A 43 0.11 -0.57 19.64
N LYS A 44 1.19 -1.26 19.22
CA LYS A 44 1.66 -2.49 19.87
C LYS A 44 1.99 -2.29 21.35
N ALA A 45 2.64 -1.18 21.68
CA ALA A 45 2.95 -0.81 23.06
C ALA A 45 1.71 -0.50 23.92
N GLY A 46 0.51 -0.37 23.34
CA GLY A 46 -0.73 -0.10 24.08
C GLY A 46 -1.04 1.40 24.26
N LEU A 47 -0.45 2.29 23.44
CA LEU A 47 -0.68 3.74 23.52
C LEU A 47 -2.17 4.09 23.43
N LEU A 48 -2.95 3.42 22.57
CA LEU A 48 -4.37 3.73 22.42
C LEU A 48 -5.14 3.50 23.73
N SER A 49 -4.93 2.35 24.37
CA SER A 49 -5.55 2.03 25.65
C SER A 49 -5.13 3.03 26.72
N PHE A 50 -3.84 3.38 26.79
CA PHE A 50 -3.34 4.37 27.75
C PHE A 50 -4.00 5.75 27.56
N LEU A 51 -4.09 6.21 26.31
CA LEU A 51 -4.71 7.50 25.98
C LEU A 51 -6.20 7.50 26.32
N LEU A 52 -6.93 6.41 26.09
CA LEU A 52 -8.34 6.29 26.47
C LEU A 52 -8.54 6.37 27.99
N ASP A 53 -7.63 5.77 28.76
CA ASP A 53 -7.68 5.82 30.22
C ASP A 53 -7.36 7.25 30.71
N TRP A 54 -6.35 7.92 30.15
CA TRP A 54 -6.03 9.31 30.46
C TRP A 54 -7.17 10.26 30.05
N PHE A 55 -7.74 10.09 28.86
CA PHE A 55 -8.88 10.87 28.36
C PHE A 55 -10.08 10.83 29.31
N SER A 56 -10.28 9.71 30.01
CA SER A 56 -11.42 9.52 30.90
C SER A 56 -11.38 10.32 32.20
N VAL A 57 -10.18 10.73 32.62
CA VAL A 57 -9.94 11.43 33.90
C VAL A 57 -9.40 12.85 33.72
N GLU A 58 -8.98 13.23 32.50
CA GLU A 58 -8.40 14.54 32.23
C GLU A 58 -9.46 15.65 32.21
N GLU A 59 -9.17 16.74 32.93
CA GLU A 59 -10.07 17.88 33.10
C GLU A 59 -9.62 19.12 32.30
N TRP A 60 -8.32 19.23 31.98
CA TRP A 60 -7.79 20.36 31.23
C TRP A 60 -8.14 20.27 29.73
N GLU A 61 -8.98 21.19 29.25
CA GLU A 61 -9.56 21.18 27.90
C GLU A 61 -8.49 21.07 26.78
N ASP A 62 -7.40 21.84 26.88
CA ASP A 62 -6.31 21.79 25.90
C ASP A 62 -5.62 20.41 25.83
N THR A 63 -5.44 19.77 26.98
CA THR A 63 -4.84 18.43 27.08
C THR A 63 -5.79 17.38 26.52
N VAL A 64 -7.08 17.46 26.86
CA VAL A 64 -8.14 16.56 26.35
C VAL A 64 -8.19 16.58 24.82
N ILE A 65 -8.12 17.77 24.21
CA ILE A 65 -8.10 17.91 22.74
C ILE A 65 -6.89 17.20 22.14
N LYS A 66 -5.69 17.38 22.72
CA LYS A 66 -4.46 16.73 22.24
C LYS A 66 -4.52 15.20 22.39
N ILE A 67 -5.07 14.71 23.51
CA ILE A 67 -5.30 13.28 23.71
C ILE A 67 -6.29 12.73 22.67
N ALA A 68 -7.40 13.42 22.40
CA ALA A 68 -8.38 13.02 21.38
C ALA A 68 -7.77 12.95 19.98
N GLU A 69 -6.93 13.93 19.62
CA GLU A 69 -6.20 13.91 18.34
C GLU A 69 -5.23 12.72 18.24
N LEU A 70 -4.57 12.35 19.35
CA LEU A 70 -3.69 11.17 19.37
C LEU A 70 -4.48 9.86 19.31
N ILE A 71 -5.61 9.77 20.02
CA ILE A 71 -6.57 8.66 19.93
C ILE A 71 -6.98 8.47 18.48
N GLN A 72 -7.35 9.55 17.79
CA GLN A 72 -7.70 9.53 16.37
C GLN A 72 -6.58 8.98 15.49
N ILE A 73 -5.33 9.44 15.67
CA ILE A 73 -4.19 9.01 14.85
C ILE A 73 -3.87 7.52 15.06
N ILE A 74 -3.85 7.07 16.31
CA ILE A 74 -3.49 5.67 16.63
C ILE A 74 -4.65 4.73 16.31
N GLY A 75 -5.88 5.06 16.72
CA GLY A 75 -7.07 4.25 16.44
C GLY A 75 -7.40 4.20 14.95
N GLY A 76 -7.07 5.25 14.19
CA GLY A 76 -7.17 5.23 12.72
C GLY A 76 -6.11 4.32 12.10
N HIS A 77 -4.91 4.26 12.69
CA HIS A 77 -3.89 3.32 12.24
C HIS A 77 -4.25 1.86 12.53
N SER A 78 -4.69 1.53 13.75
CA SER A 78 -5.16 0.19 14.11
C SER A 78 -5.93 0.26 15.43
N ILE A 79 -6.95 -0.59 15.57
CA ILE A 79 -7.78 -0.65 16.77
C ILE A 79 -8.09 -2.10 17.17
N SER A 80 -8.32 -2.35 18.46
CA SER A 80 -8.76 -3.65 18.97
C SER A 80 -10.18 -3.61 19.51
N GLY A 81 -10.84 -4.77 19.63
CA GLY A 81 -12.16 -4.85 20.25
C GLY A 81 -12.17 -4.39 21.72
N LYS A 82 -11.03 -4.46 22.43
CA LYS A 82 -10.91 -3.90 23.79
C LYS A 82 -10.99 -2.37 23.78
N ASP A 83 -10.28 -1.74 22.84
CA ASP A 83 -10.26 -0.28 22.69
C ASP A 83 -11.65 0.24 22.30
N ILE A 84 -12.34 -0.42 21.37
CA ILE A 84 -13.70 -0.02 20.98
C ILE A 84 -14.67 -0.11 22.15
N ARG A 85 -14.62 -1.20 22.93
CA ARG A 85 -15.46 -1.33 24.14
C ARG A 85 -15.18 -0.21 25.14
N LYS A 86 -13.91 0.18 25.33
CA LYS A 86 -13.54 1.34 26.16
C LYS A 86 -14.12 2.64 25.59
N MET A 87 -13.97 2.90 24.29
CA MET A 87 -14.53 4.08 23.64
C MET A 87 -16.07 4.16 23.82
N PHE A 88 -16.80 3.07 23.59
CA PHE A 88 -18.24 3.05 23.82
C PHE A 88 -18.65 3.11 25.29
N ALA A 89 -17.82 2.64 26.23
CA ALA A 89 -18.06 2.82 27.66
C ALA A 89 -17.95 4.31 28.04
N LEU A 90 -16.95 5.02 27.49
CA LEU A 90 -16.78 6.46 27.70
C LEU A 90 -17.96 7.26 27.14
N LEU A 91 -18.46 6.90 25.96
CA LEU A 91 -19.64 7.53 25.35
C LEU A 91 -20.95 7.30 26.14
N ARG A 92 -21.06 6.21 26.91
CA ARG A 92 -22.25 5.85 27.70
C ARG A 92 -22.30 6.49 29.10
N GLY A 93 -21.31 7.29 29.49
CA GLY A 93 -21.23 7.83 30.85
C GLY A 93 -22.33 8.84 31.21
N GLU A 94 -23.02 8.64 32.33
CA GLU A 94 -24.24 9.36 32.76
C GLU A 94 -24.07 10.81 33.26
N LYS A 95 -22.85 11.40 33.32
CA LYS A 95 -22.66 12.76 33.88
C LYS A 95 -22.63 13.83 32.78
N ILE A 96 -23.66 14.67 32.71
CA ILE A 96 -24.10 15.38 31.50
C ILE A 96 -23.29 16.65 31.12
N SER A 97 -22.71 17.44 32.03
CA SER A 97 -22.23 18.80 31.64
C SER A 97 -20.80 18.86 31.11
N VAL A 98 -19.80 18.31 31.82
CA VAL A 98 -18.39 18.30 31.36
C VAL A 98 -18.13 17.19 30.34
N LYS A 99 -18.86 16.07 30.41
CA LYS A 99 -18.67 14.94 29.49
C LYS A 99 -19.27 15.12 28.10
N GLN A 100 -20.16 16.10 27.88
CA GLN A 100 -20.73 16.33 26.54
C GLN A 100 -19.66 16.73 25.51
N LYS A 101 -18.68 17.56 25.91
CA LYS A 101 -17.54 17.93 25.06
C LYS A 101 -16.59 16.74 24.82
N HIS A 102 -16.29 15.94 25.83
CA HIS A 102 -15.48 14.73 25.67
C HIS A 102 -16.13 13.71 24.73
N SER A 103 -17.45 13.53 24.84
CA SER A 103 -18.21 12.66 23.94
C SER A 103 -18.18 13.16 22.49
N SER A 104 -18.32 14.47 22.25
CA SER A 104 -18.25 15.01 20.90
C SER A 104 -16.87 14.87 20.27
N LEU A 105 -15.79 15.07 21.05
CA LEU A 105 -14.42 14.82 20.62
C LEU A 105 -14.21 13.35 20.27
N LEU A 106 -14.66 12.43 21.12
CA LEU A 106 -14.51 10.99 20.90
C LEU A 106 -15.31 10.49 19.69
N LEU A 107 -16.52 11.02 19.48
CA LEU A 107 -17.32 10.77 18.27
C LEU A 107 -16.63 11.31 17.01
N THR A 108 -16.00 12.48 17.11
CA THR A 108 -15.20 13.06 16.02
C THR A 108 -13.99 12.17 15.70
N SER A 109 -13.29 11.67 16.73
CA SER A 109 -12.20 10.71 16.57
C SER A 109 -12.68 9.44 15.86
N LEU A 110 -13.81 8.84 16.29
CA LEU A 110 -14.40 7.67 15.63
C LEU A 110 -14.77 7.94 14.17
N SER A 111 -15.39 9.09 13.89
CA SER A 111 -15.73 9.51 12.52
C SER A 111 -14.50 9.60 11.63
N HIS A 112 -13.38 10.10 12.16
CA HIS A 112 -12.13 10.13 11.43
C HIS A 112 -11.52 8.73 11.24
N MET A 113 -11.58 7.86 12.25
CA MET A 113 -11.10 6.48 12.13
C MET A 113 -11.81 5.71 11.01
N LEU A 114 -13.12 5.92 10.85
CA LEU A 114 -13.93 5.34 9.76
C LEU A 114 -13.58 5.89 8.37
N LYS A 115 -12.90 7.03 8.29
CA LYS A 115 -12.48 7.67 7.03
C LYS A 115 -11.02 7.37 6.69
N GLU A 116 -10.30 6.63 7.53
CA GLU A 116 -8.91 6.29 7.27
C GLU A 116 -8.80 5.47 5.97
N LYS A 117 -7.88 5.87 5.10
CA LYS A 117 -7.64 5.21 3.82
C LYS A 117 -6.44 4.27 3.88
N GLY A 118 -6.37 3.37 2.89
CA GLY A 118 -5.24 2.47 2.66
C GLY A 118 -5.50 1.03 3.14
N PRO A 119 -4.60 0.11 2.80
CA PRO A 119 -4.82 -1.33 2.96
C PRO A 119 -4.76 -1.76 4.43
N GLU A 120 -5.46 -2.83 4.77
CA GLU A 120 -5.31 -3.52 6.07
C GLU A 120 -3.98 -4.29 6.17
N ALA A 121 -3.49 -4.80 5.04
CA ALA A 121 -2.25 -5.55 4.93
C ALA A 121 -1.31 -4.89 3.92
N PHE A 122 -0.07 -4.63 4.31
CA PHE A 122 0.91 -3.98 3.46
C PHE A 122 2.34 -4.41 3.76
N PHE A 123 3.19 -4.28 2.75
CA PHE A 123 4.63 -4.36 2.84
C PHE A 123 5.17 -2.99 3.24
N GLU A 124 6.01 -2.93 4.28
CA GLU A 124 6.76 -1.73 4.68
C GLU A 124 8.21 -1.90 4.23
N PHE A 125 8.70 -0.99 3.40
CA PHE A 125 10.06 -0.99 2.85
C PHE A 125 10.88 0.13 3.50
N SER A 126 12.02 -0.24 4.09
CA SER A 126 12.90 0.70 4.79
C SER A 126 13.71 1.62 3.88
N GLY A 127 13.87 1.28 2.59
CA GLY A 127 14.80 1.94 1.68
C GLY A 127 16.23 1.39 1.74
N HIS A 128 16.53 0.44 2.63
CA HIS A 128 17.83 -0.20 2.77
C HIS A 128 17.68 -1.71 2.88
N ASP A 129 18.32 -2.46 1.98
CA ASP A 129 18.19 -3.93 1.91
C ASP A 129 16.72 -4.39 1.92
N SER A 130 15.85 -3.58 1.31
CA SER A 130 14.40 -3.80 1.27
C SER A 130 13.95 -4.12 -0.14
N GLY A 131 12.96 -4.99 -0.25
CA GLY A 131 12.37 -5.42 -1.49
C GLY A 131 11.66 -6.77 -1.35
N ILE A 132 11.05 -7.19 -2.45
CA ILE A 132 10.47 -8.52 -2.61
C ILE A 132 11.12 -9.15 -3.83
N GLU A 133 11.61 -10.38 -3.68
CA GLU A 133 12.20 -11.15 -4.77
C GLU A 133 11.25 -12.28 -5.15
N VAL A 134 10.86 -12.34 -6.42
CA VAL A 134 10.06 -13.45 -6.96
C VAL A 134 11.02 -14.53 -7.43
N LYS A 135 10.96 -15.70 -6.80
CA LYS A 135 11.91 -16.81 -6.99
C LYS A 135 11.48 -17.77 -8.09
N SER A 136 10.18 -17.91 -8.31
CA SER A 136 9.67 -18.82 -9.33
C SER A 136 9.80 -18.22 -10.74
N PRO A 137 10.12 -19.04 -11.76
CA PRO A 137 10.05 -18.61 -13.14
C PRO A 137 8.62 -18.23 -13.55
N VAL A 138 8.50 -17.17 -14.34
CA VAL A 138 7.20 -16.60 -14.72
C VAL A 138 7.17 -16.37 -16.22
N GLN A 139 6.11 -16.78 -16.90
CA GLN A 139 6.02 -16.60 -18.35
C GLN A 139 5.91 -15.12 -18.74
N TRP A 140 6.79 -14.65 -19.63
CA TRP A 140 6.73 -13.29 -20.17
C TRP A 140 5.50 -13.12 -21.09
N PRO A 141 4.73 -12.03 -20.99
CA PRO A 141 3.56 -11.82 -21.83
C PRO A 141 3.91 -11.31 -23.23
N TYR A 142 4.22 -12.23 -24.14
CA TYR A 142 4.78 -11.91 -25.47
C TYR A 142 3.92 -10.97 -26.35
N SER A 143 2.60 -11.12 -26.38
CA SER A 143 1.73 -10.48 -27.38
C SER A 143 0.62 -9.58 -26.83
N LYS A 144 0.33 -9.66 -25.54
CA LYS A 144 -0.80 -8.96 -24.91
C LYS A 144 -0.40 -7.73 -24.08
N GLY A 145 0.90 -7.60 -23.78
CA GLY A 145 1.41 -6.51 -22.96
C GLY A 145 1.46 -6.87 -21.49
N LEU A 146 1.76 -5.89 -20.66
CA LEU A 146 1.99 -6.08 -19.22
C LEU A 146 1.25 -4.99 -18.45
N SER A 147 0.69 -5.34 -17.30
CA SER A 147 0.21 -4.34 -16.34
C SER A 147 0.73 -4.66 -14.94
N PHE A 148 1.16 -3.63 -14.24
CA PHE A 148 1.51 -3.66 -12.82
C PHE A 148 0.54 -2.75 -12.07
N CYS A 149 -0.03 -3.23 -10.96
CA CYS A 149 -0.95 -2.45 -10.13
C CYS A 149 -0.63 -2.63 -8.66
N CYS A 150 -0.60 -1.53 -7.90
CA CYS A 150 -0.56 -1.60 -6.44
C CYS A 150 -1.13 -0.33 -5.80
N TRP A 151 -1.61 -0.46 -4.56
CA TRP A 151 -1.70 0.69 -3.67
C TRP A 151 -0.32 0.94 -3.08
N LEU A 152 0.13 2.19 -3.06
CA LEU A 152 1.41 2.56 -2.47
C LEU A 152 1.31 3.87 -1.69
N ARG A 153 2.24 4.04 -0.77
CA ARG A 153 2.46 5.28 -0.01
C ARG A 153 3.94 5.54 0.05
N VAL A 154 4.40 6.60 -0.61
CA VAL A 154 5.81 6.99 -0.58
C VAL A 154 6.09 7.72 0.73
N GLU A 155 7.10 7.31 1.49
CA GLU A 155 7.45 7.99 2.74
C GLU A 155 8.22 9.29 2.45
N SER A 156 9.23 9.19 1.59
CA SER A 156 10.06 10.28 1.10
C SER A 156 10.68 9.90 -0.24
N PHE A 157 10.95 10.90 -1.07
CA PHE A 157 11.79 10.72 -2.25
C PHE A 157 13.24 11.10 -1.91
N PRO A 158 14.25 10.35 -2.40
CA PRO A 158 15.64 10.78 -2.31
C PRO A 158 15.87 12.09 -3.07
N GLU A 159 16.82 12.91 -2.61
CA GLU A 159 17.26 14.10 -3.34
C GLU A 159 17.99 13.65 -4.61
N ASN A 160 17.56 14.19 -5.77
CA ASN A 160 18.11 13.85 -7.09
C ASN A 160 18.26 12.33 -7.33
N GLY A 161 17.37 11.49 -6.80
CA GLY A 161 17.47 10.04 -6.89
C GLY A 161 16.19 9.37 -7.38
N MET A 162 16.31 8.09 -7.71
CA MET A 162 15.21 7.24 -8.14
C MET A 162 15.05 6.03 -7.21
N MET A 163 13.82 5.64 -6.92
CA MET A 163 13.51 4.44 -6.14
C MET A 163 12.99 3.33 -7.05
N GLY A 164 13.47 2.09 -6.88
CA GLY A 164 12.95 0.97 -7.66
C GLY A 164 11.48 0.68 -7.34
N LEU A 165 10.66 0.48 -8.37
CA LEU A 165 9.25 0.09 -8.23
C LEU A 165 9.08 -1.40 -8.51
N PHE A 166 9.43 -1.83 -9.73
CA PHE A 166 9.47 -3.23 -10.10
C PHE A 166 10.53 -3.46 -11.19
N SER A 167 10.95 -4.71 -11.29
CA SER A 167 11.92 -5.18 -12.28
C SER A 167 11.55 -6.59 -12.68
N PHE A 168 11.36 -6.83 -13.96
CA PHE A 168 10.96 -8.12 -14.52
C PHE A 168 11.91 -8.47 -15.65
N PHE A 169 12.88 -9.34 -15.36
CA PHE A 169 13.87 -9.76 -16.32
C PHE A 169 13.95 -11.28 -16.45
N THR A 170 14.33 -11.68 -17.65
CA THR A 170 14.86 -13.00 -17.94
C THR A 170 16.30 -13.12 -17.45
N GLU A 171 16.83 -14.33 -17.39
CA GLU A 171 18.21 -14.58 -16.99
C GLU A 171 19.22 -13.81 -17.86
N ASN A 172 18.92 -13.70 -19.16
CA ASN A 172 19.72 -13.00 -20.17
C ASN A 172 19.52 -11.46 -20.16
N GLY A 173 18.82 -10.90 -19.16
CA GLY A 173 18.69 -9.45 -18.99
C GLY A 173 17.69 -8.76 -19.93
N LYS A 174 16.88 -9.52 -20.69
CA LYS A 174 15.76 -8.94 -21.47
C LYS A 174 14.52 -8.83 -20.60
N GLY A 175 13.75 -7.76 -20.74
CA GLY A 175 12.56 -7.51 -19.94
C GLY A 175 12.28 -6.02 -19.74
N CYS A 176 11.89 -5.64 -18.54
CA CYS A 176 11.68 -4.24 -18.20
C CYS A 176 11.88 -3.92 -16.71
N LEU A 177 12.07 -2.63 -16.43
CA LEU A 177 12.05 -2.09 -15.07
C LEU A 177 11.32 -0.74 -15.02
N ALA A 178 10.87 -0.39 -13.82
CA ALA A 178 10.29 0.91 -13.53
C ALA A 178 10.86 1.47 -12.21
N MET A 179 11.12 2.77 -12.18
CA MET A 179 11.62 3.50 -11.02
C MET A 179 10.85 4.80 -10.81
N LEU A 180 10.63 5.17 -9.56
CA LEU A 180 9.90 6.36 -9.12
C LEU A 180 10.86 7.44 -8.63
N GLY A 181 10.75 8.62 -9.22
CA GLY A 181 11.33 9.87 -8.71
C GLY A 181 10.23 10.82 -8.24
N LYS A 182 10.64 11.98 -7.71
CA LYS A 182 9.70 12.97 -7.13
C LYS A 182 8.60 13.43 -8.11
N ASN A 183 8.98 13.64 -9.38
CA ASN A 183 8.11 14.18 -10.43
C ASN A 183 8.12 13.34 -11.73
N THR A 184 8.69 12.13 -11.68
CA THR A 184 8.89 11.30 -12.87
C THR A 184 8.82 9.82 -12.54
N LEU A 185 8.30 9.03 -13.48
CA LEU A 185 8.45 7.59 -13.54
C LEU A 185 9.40 7.28 -14.69
N VAL A 186 10.56 6.70 -14.39
CA VAL A 186 11.47 6.15 -15.41
C VAL A 186 11.04 4.73 -15.70
N TYR A 187 10.95 4.37 -16.97
CA TYR A 187 10.71 3.01 -17.40
C TYR A 187 11.68 2.63 -18.49
N GLU A 188 12.28 1.45 -18.35
CA GLU A 188 13.19 0.90 -19.35
C GLU A 188 12.64 -0.42 -19.89
N SER A 189 12.63 -0.54 -21.21
CA SER A 189 12.33 -1.77 -21.94
C SER A 189 13.60 -2.29 -22.58
N VAL A 190 14.05 -3.47 -22.16
CA VAL A 190 15.34 -4.05 -22.54
C VAL A 190 15.10 -5.23 -23.46
N SER A 191 15.61 -5.13 -24.68
CA SER A 191 15.44 -6.13 -25.72
C SER A 191 16.67 -6.15 -26.63
N GLN A 192 16.52 -6.30 -27.95
CA GLN A 192 17.62 -6.07 -28.89
C GLN A 192 17.99 -4.59 -29.02
N LYS A 193 17.01 -3.70 -28.82
CA LYS A 193 17.22 -2.25 -28.77
C LYS A 193 16.55 -1.73 -27.52
N ASN A 194 17.36 -1.33 -26.55
CA ASN A 194 16.87 -0.78 -25.29
C ASN A 194 16.17 0.55 -25.57
N GLN A 195 15.16 0.83 -24.76
CA GLN A 195 14.51 2.13 -24.77
C GLN A 195 14.17 2.52 -23.34
N CYS A 196 14.71 3.67 -22.92
CA CYS A 196 14.32 4.35 -21.69
C CYS A 196 13.30 5.46 -22.04
N VAL A 197 12.28 5.62 -21.20
CA VAL A 197 11.30 6.71 -21.30
C VAL A 197 11.01 7.29 -19.92
N LEU A 198 10.76 8.60 -19.88
CA LEU A 198 10.38 9.32 -18.67
C LEU A 198 8.92 9.74 -18.79
N LEU A 199 8.11 9.34 -17.82
CA LEU A 199 6.70 9.72 -17.74
C LEU A 199 6.53 10.77 -16.64
N PRO A 200 5.89 11.91 -16.92
CA PRO A 200 5.49 12.84 -15.88
C PRO A 200 4.62 12.13 -14.84
N LEU A 201 5.03 12.17 -13.57
CA LEU A 201 4.29 11.56 -12.46
C LEU A 201 4.64 12.26 -11.15
N SER A 202 3.66 12.88 -10.51
CA SER A 202 3.85 13.47 -9.18
C SER A 202 2.96 12.73 -8.18
N LEU A 203 3.59 12.15 -7.16
CA LEU A 203 2.90 11.45 -6.08
C LEU A 203 3.11 12.20 -4.77
N PRO A 204 2.04 12.51 -4.01
CA PRO A 204 2.21 13.09 -2.69
C PRO A 204 2.89 12.10 -1.75
N THR A 205 3.84 12.59 -0.95
CA THR A 205 4.39 11.77 0.13
C THR A 205 3.36 11.59 1.24
N LYS A 206 3.51 10.50 1.98
CA LYS A 206 2.74 10.18 3.18
C LYS A 206 1.24 9.97 2.95
N GLN A 207 0.81 9.80 1.70
CA GLN A 207 -0.57 9.49 1.33
C GLN A 207 -0.65 8.21 0.50
N TRP A 208 -1.68 7.41 0.73
CA TRP A 208 -1.97 6.24 -0.09
C TRP A 208 -2.51 6.66 -1.46
N LYS A 209 -1.93 6.10 -2.51
CA LYS A 209 -2.31 6.27 -3.91
C LYS A 209 -2.36 4.93 -4.59
N PHE A 210 -3.35 4.73 -5.45
CA PHE A 210 -3.35 3.58 -6.34
C PHE A 210 -2.52 3.93 -7.57
N LEU A 211 -1.51 3.12 -7.88
CA LEU A 211 -0.66 3.27 -9.05
C LEU A 211 -0.86 2.08 -9.97
N SER A 212 -1.02 2.34 -11.27
CA SER A 212 -0.97 1.31 -12.29
C SER A 212 -0.08 1.74 -13.46
N VAL A 213 0.77 0.83 -13.92
CA VAL A 213 1.65 1.02 -15.09
C VAL A 213 1.32 -0.06 -16.10
N THR A 214 0.85 0.33 -17.29
CA THR A 214 0.51 -0.60 -18.37
C THR A 214 1.38 -0.38 -19.60
N HIS A 215 1.87 -1.45 -20.19
CA HIS A 215 2.66 -1.42 -21.42
C HIS A 215 1.98 -2.25 -22.51
N THR A 216 1.43 -1.58 -23.52
CA THR A 216 0.72 -2.23 -24.63
C THR A 216 1.68 -2.77 -25.69
N VAL A 217 1.25 -3.83 -26.39
CA VAL A 217 1.91 -4.32 -27.61
C VAL A 217 1.18 -3.75 -28.82
N GLY A 218 1.77 -2.74 -29.47
CA GLY A 218 1.19 -2.10 -30.64
C GLY A 218 1.99 -2.39 -31.92
N ARG A 219 1.31 -2.44 -33.07
CA ARG A 219 1.96 -2.50 -34.39
C ARG A 219 2.43 -1.09 -34.80
N ALA A 220 3.50 -1.01 -35.59
CA ALA A 220 4.09 0.26 -36.00
C ALA A 220 3.09 1.22 -36.69
N PHE A 221 2.19 0.68 -37.51
CA PHE A 221 1.16 1.44 -38.21
C PHE A 221 -0.06 1.83 -37.35
N SER A 222 -0.14 1.33 -36.11
CA SER A 222 -1.25 1.55 -35.18
C SER A 222 -0.83 2.41 -33.97
N GLY A 223 0.16 3.29 -34.15
CA GLY A 223 0.68 4.15 -33.09
C GLY A 223 1.76 3.53 -32.21
N GLY A 224 2.15 2.27 -32.48
CA GLY A 224 3.20 1.55 -31.75
C GLY A 224 2.79 1.14 -30.34
N SER A 225 3.73 0.50 -29.63
CA SER A 225 3.59 0.20 -28.20
C SER A 225 3.59 1.49 -27.37
N GLN A 226 2.75 1.52 -26.33
CA GLN A 226 2.58 2.66 -25.44
C GLN A 226 2.71 2.21 -24.00
N LEU A 227 3.42 3.01 -23.23
CA LEU A 227 3.48 2.92 -21.79
C LEU A 227 2.54 3.97 -21.20
N ARG A 228 1.71 3.57 -20.25
CA ARG A 228 0.75 4.45 -19.59
C ARG A 228 0.83 4.31 -18.09
N CYS A 229 0.71 5.43 -17.41
CA CYS A 229 0.69 5.52 -15.96
C CYS A 229 -0.68 6.04 -15.52
N TYR A 230 -1.26 5.38 -14.53
CA TYR A 230 -2.55 5.72 -13.95
C TYR A 230 -2.40 5.94 -12.44
N VAL A 231 -3.09 6.96 -11.92
CA VAL A 231 -3.14 7.25 -10.48
C VAL A 231 -4.59 7.36 -10.06
N ASP A 232 -4.96 6.65 -8.99
CA ASP A 232 -6.32 6.64 -8.43
C ASP A 232 -7.40 6.30 -9.48
N GLY A 233 -7.05 5.44 -10.45
CA GLY A 233 -7.93 4.96 -11.51
C GLY A 233 -7.92 5.78 -12.80
N ASP A 234 -7.31 6.96 -12.80
CA ASP A 234 -7.28 7.86 -13.96
C ASP A 234 -5.92 7.89 -14.65
N LEU A 235 -5.92 8.04 -15.98
CA LEU A 235 -4.70 8.13 -16.80
C LEU A 235 -4.01 9.48 -16.52
N VAL A 236 -2.76 9.45 -16.07
CA VAL A 236 -1.98 10.66 -15.77
C VAL A 236 -0.90 10.97 -16.80
N SER A 237 -0.31 9.95 -17.41
CA SER A 237 0.73 10.14 -18.44
C SER A 237 0.83 8.94 -19.38
N THR A 238 1.32 9.21 -20.59
CA THR A 238 1.49 8.22 -21.65
C THR A 238 2.72 8.55 -22.48
N GLU A 239 3.50 7.54 -22.83
CA GLU A 239 4.70 7.68 -23.67
C GLU A 239 4.83 6.53 -24.66
N LYS A 240 5.49 6.78 -25.80
CA LYS A 240 5.79 5.72 -26.77
C LYS A 240 7.02 4.94 -26.31
N CYS A 241 6.81 3.69 -25.94
CA CYS A 241 7.88 2.78 -25.51
C CYS A 241 7.76 1.47 -26.28
N ARG A 242 8.87 0.96 -26.82
CA ARG A 242 8.91 -0.34 -27.50
C ARG A 242 8.72 -1.45 -26.48
N TYR A 243 7.86 -2.40 -26.80
CA TYR A 243 7.67 -3.58 -25.97
C TYR A 243 8.79 -4.61 -26.18
N ALA A 244 9.39 -5.09 -25.09
CA ALA A 244 10.34 -6.19 -25.11
C ALA A 244 9.62 -7.50 -25.45
N LYS A 245 9.77 -8.00 -26.67
CA LYS A 245 9.21 -9.28 -27.08
C LYS A 245 10.15 -10.41 -26.69
N VAL A 246 9.90 -11.02 -25.55
CA VAL A 246 10.74 -12.07 -24.97
C VAL A 246 10.01 -13.41 -24.96
N ASN A 247 10.64 -14.46 -25.48
CA ASN A 247 10.09 -15.83 -25.48
C ASN A 247 10.49 -16.62 -24.22
N GLU A 248 11.57 -16.21 -23.58
CA GLU A 248 12.13 -16.83 -22.38
C GLU A 248 11.28 -16.50 -21.13
N VAL A 249 11.35 -17.34 -20.10
CA VAL A 249 10.71 -17.08 -18.81
C VAL A 249 11.47 -16.03 -18.01
N MET A 250 10.74 -15.21 -17.27
CA MET A 250 11.30 -14.28 -16.30
C MET A 250 11.76 -15.05 -15.08
N THR A 251 13.01 -14.86 -14.69
CA THR A 251 13.62 -15.52 -13.52
C THR A 251 14.24 -14.51 -12.55
N ARG A 252 14.36 -13.25 -12.95
CA ARG A 252 14.93 -12.15 -12.18
C ARG A 252 13.86 -11.08 -12.00
N CYS A 253 12.92 -11.36 -11.11
CA CYS A 253 11.78 -10.49 -10.83
C CYS A 253 11.86 -9.94 -9.41
N SER A 254 11.71 -8.63 -9.25
CA SER A 254 11.71 -7.98 -7.94
C SER A 254 10.77 -6.78 -7.87
N LEU A 255 10.36 -6.44 -6.65
CA LEU A 255 9.50 -5.31 -6.32
C LEU A 255 10.15 -4.48 -5.22
N GLY A 256 10.19 -3.16 -5.38
CA GLY A 256 10.70 -2.23 -4.37
C GLY A 256 12.19 -2.37 -4.03
N THR A 257 12.96 -3.18 -4.77
CA THR A 257 14.41 -3.30 -4.60
C THR A 257 15.12 -2.09 -5.16
N GLU A 258 16.39 -1.90 -4.80
CA GLU A 258 17.26 -1.00 -5.56
C GLU A 258 17.45 -1.55 -6.98
N LEU A 259 17.37 -0.67 -7.98
CA LEU A 259 17.45 -1.03 -9.39
C LEU A 259 18.44 -0.10 -10.08
N MET A 260 19.20 -0.63 -11.04
CA MET A 260 20.07 0.17 -11.90
C MET A 260 19.51 0.13 -13.33
N PRO A 261 19.39 1.28 -14.03
CA PRO A 261 19.12 1.27 -15.46
C PRO A 261 20.23 0.53 -16.19
N ILE A 262 19.86 -0.18 -17.26
CA ILE A 262 20.79 -1.04 -18.02
C ILE A 262 21.35 -0.30 -19.22
N GLY A 263 20.53 0.50 -19.91
CA GLY A 263 20.86 1.15 -21.17
C GLY A 263 21.31 2.59 -21.09
N GLU A 264 21.03 3.30 -19.99
CA GLU A 264 21.38 4.72 -19.82
C GLU A 264 21.97 4.98 -18.43
N GLU A 265 23.04 5.76 -18.36
CA GLU A 265 23.66 6.15 -17.10
C GLU A 265 22.72 7.07 -16.30
N PRO A 266 22.63 6.93 -14.96
CA PRO A 266 21.83 7.79 -14.08
C PRO A 266 21.96 9.29 -14.37
N THR A 267 23.18 9.76 -14.60
CA THR A 267 23.47 11.17 -14.87
C THR A 267 22.80 11.68 -16.14
N SER A 268 22.68 10.84 -17.18
CA SER A 268 22.01 11.19 -18.44
C SER A 268 20.49 11.34 -18.26
N LEU A 269 19.93 10.63 -17.29
CA LEU A 269 18.51 10.71 -16.92
C LEU A 269 18.22 11.80 -15.87
N GLY A 270 19.25 12.53 -15.41
CA GLY A 270 19.11 13.64 -14.48
C GLY A 270 19.00 13.26 -13.01
N PHE A 271 19.53 12.08 -12.62
CA PHE A 271 19.60 11.66 -11.22
C PHE A 271 21.00 11.14 -10.84
N GLU A 272 21.34 11.26 -9.57
CA GLU A 272 22.68 10.99 -9.01
C GLU A 272 22.81 9.56 -8.45
N GLY A 273 21.70 8.90 -8.16
CA GLY A 273 21.73 7.54 -7.61
C GLY A 273 20.36 6.87 -7.60
N THR A 274 20.40 5.57 -7.31
CA THR A 274 19.23 4.71 -7.19
C THR A 274 19.14 4.16 -5.78
N PHE A 275 17.91 3.91 -5.33
CA PHE A 275 17.64 3.46 -3.98
C PHE A 275 16.56 2.39 -4.01
N ALA A 276 16.51 1.56 -2.98
CA ALA A 276 15.34 0.73 -2.74
C ALA A 276 14.12 1.62 -2.40
N PHE A 277 12.92 1.10 -2.62
CA PHE A 277 11.70 1.82 -2.31
C PHE A 277 11.62 2.16 -0.81
N THR A 278 11.32 3.41 -0.49
CA THR A 278 11.12 3.86 0.90
C THR A 278 9.66 4.25 1.10
N GLY A 279 8.89 3.37 1.73
CA GLY A 279 7.45 3.55 1.85
C GLY A 279 6.70 2.26 2.11
N GLN A 280 5.44 2.23 1.72
CA GLN A 280 4.58 1.07 1.87
C GLN A 280 3.89 0.70 0.54
N MET A 281 3.67 -0.60 0.31
CA MET A 281 2.82 -1.10 -0.77
C MET A 281 1.77 -2.04 -0.19
N GLY A 282 0.51 -1.87 -0.58
CA GLY A 282 -0.57 -2.83 -0.30
C GLY A 282 -0.45 -4.09 -1.15
N PRO A 283 -1.57 -4.75 -1.46
CA PRO A 283 -1.59 -5.83 -2.44
C PRO A 283 -0.99 -5.38 -3.78
N VAL A 284 -0.13 -6.22 -4.34
CA VAL A 284 0.59 -5.97 -5.60
C VAL A 284 0.18 -7.00 -6.63
N TYR A 285 -0.14 -6.57 -7.84
CA TYR A 285 -0.58 -7.43 -8.93
C TYR A 285 0.22 -7.18 -10.20
N ALA A 286 0.55 -8.25 -10.91
CA ALA A 286 1.07 -8.21 -12.27
C ALA A 286 0.17 -9.02 -13.20
N PHE A 287 -0.10 -8.51 -14.40
CA PHE A 287 -0.98 -9.11 -15.39
C PHE A 287 -0.28 -9.28 -16.74
N SER A 288 -0.56 -10.40 -17.41
CA SER A 288 -0.07 -10.78 -18.73
C SER A 288 -0.89 -10.13 -19.86
N ASP A 289 -1.43 -8.95 -19.60
CA ASP A 289 -2.25 -8.17 -20.51
C ASP A 289 -2.10 -6.68 -20.17
N ALA A 290 -2.25 -5.81 -21.16
CA ALA A 290 -2.35 -4.37 -20.94
C ALA A 290 -3.80 -4.01 -20.58
N LEU A 291 -4.07 -3.85 -19.29
CA LEU A 291 -5.40 -3.60 -18.76
C LEU A 291 -5.99 -2.29 -19.31
N SER A 292 -7.29 -2.31 -19.58
CA SER A 292 -8.01 -1.12 -20.04
C SER A 292 -8.18 -0.09 -18.92
N ALA A 293 -8.46 1.16 -19.28
CA ALA A 293 -8.77 2.21 -18.29
C ALA A 293 -9.98 1.85 -17.40
N GLU A 294 -10.96 1.12 -17.94
CA GLU A 294 -12.12 0.64 -17.19
C GLU A 294 -11.72 -0.44 -16.17
N GLN A 295 -10.87 -1.38 -16.55
CA GLN A 295 -10.35 -2.41 -15.65
C GLN A 295 -9.51 -1.80 -14.52
N ILE A 296 -8.65 -0.84 -14.85
CA ILE A 296 -7.83 -0.14 -13.85
C ILE A 296 -8.71 0.64 -12.87
N ARG A 297 -9.72 1.35 -13.38
CA ARG A 297 -10.69 2.09 -12.54
C ARG A 297 -11.49 1.15 -11.64
N GLY A 298 -11.90 -0.02 -12.14
CA GLY A 298 -12.61 -0.97 -11.30
C GLY A 298 -11.70 -1.63 -10.26
N ILE A 299 -10.40 -1.89 -10.55
CA ILE A 299 -9.44 -2.34 -9.51
C ILE A 299 -9.30 -1.25 -8.43
N TYR A 300 -9.19 0.01 -8.81
CA TYR A 300 -9.18 1.12 -7.86
C TYR A 300 -10.44 1.16 -6.98
N ASN A 301 -11.62 0.97 -7.58
CA ASN A 301 -12.91 1.00 -6.90
C ASN A 301 -13.11 -0.18 -5.94
N LEU A 302 -12.48 -1.34 -6.17
CA LEU A 302 -12.44 -2.43 -5.19
C LEU A 302 -11.75 -2.02 -3.88
N GLY A 303 -10.98 -0.93 -3.91
CA GLY A 303 -10.39 -0.31 -2.74
C GLY A 303 -9.07 -0.95 -2.33
N PRO A 304 -8.40 -0.35 -1.33
CA PRO A 304 -7.05 -0.72 -0.94
C PRO A 304 -6.93 -2.06 -0.22
N SER A 305 -8.01 -2.51 0.44
CA SER A 305 -8.02 -3.82 1.12
C SER A 305 -8.32 -5.00 0.18
N TYR A 306 -8.60 -4.77 -1.10
CA TYR A 306 -8.84 -5.87 -2.03
C TYR A 306 -7.56 -6.68 -2.27
N MET A 307 -7.57 -7.95 -1.86
CA MET A 307 -6.41 -8.83 -1.81
C MET A 307 -6.62 -10.21 -2.46
N TYR A 308 -7.66 -10.33 -3.28
CA TYR A 308 -8.12 -11.61 -3.84
C TYR A 308 -7.78 -11.75 -5.33
N SER A 309 -8.20 -12.88 -5.91
CA SER A 309 -7.84 -13.30 -7.27
C SER A 309 -8.66 -12.66 -8.39
N PHE A 310 -9.55 -11.71 -8.11
CA PHE A 310 -10.53 -11.17 -9.08
C PHE A 310 -11.46 -12.24 -9.67
N LEU A 311 -11.66 -13.36 -8.96
CA LEU A 311 -12.75 -14.28 -9.26
C LEU A 311 -14.06 -13.67 -8.77
N GLY A 312 -15.06 -13.59 -9.65
CA GLY A 312 -16.40 -13.17 -9.26
C GLY A 312 -17.02 -14.18 -8.31
N ASP A 313 -17.44 -13.71 -7.13
CA ASP A 313 -18.42 -14.43 -6.35
C ASP A 313 -19.79 -14.27 -7.04
N GLN A 314 -20.57 -15.35 -7.18
CA GLN A 314 -21.85 -15.31 -7.91
C GLN A 314 -22.79 -14.22 -7.38
N ASN A 315 -22.66 -13.88 -6.08
CA ASN A 315 -23.43 -12.81 -5.43
C ASN A 315 -23.02 -11.39 -5.86
N LEU A 316 -21.75 -11.13 -6.19
CA LEU A 316 -21.29 -9.81 -6.67
C LEU A 316 -21.66 -9.56 -8.14
N LEU A 317 -21.83 -10.63 -8.92
CA LEU A 317 -22.27 -10.59 -10.31
C LEU A 317 -23.79 -10.40 -10.46
N MET A 318 -24.57 -10.60 -9.39
CA MET A 318 -26.02 -10.39 -9.35
C MET A 318 -26.43 -8.92 -9.17
N ASN A 319 -25.54 -8.08 -8.66
CA ASN A 319 -25.72 -6.63 -8.72
C ASN A 319 -25.40 -6.18 -10.16
N ASN A 320 -26.39 -5.59 -10.84
CA ASN A 320 -26.32 -5.09 -12.23
C ASN A 320 -25.29 -3.96 -12.46
N ASP A 321 -24.31 -3.78 -11.57
CA ASP A 321 -23.25 -2.78 -11.72
C ASP A 321 -22.27 -3.24 -12.81
N SER A 322 -22.39 -2.61 -13.97
CA SER A 322 -21.51 -2.81 -15.14
C SER A 322 -20.03 -2.58 -14.82
N LEU A 323 -19.73 -1.88 -13.72
CA LEU A 323 -18.39 -1.52 -13.26
C LEU A 323 -17.50 -2.72 -12.93
N TYR A 324 -18.07 -3.80 -12.35
CA TYR A 324 -17.28 -4.97 -11.91
C TYR A 324 -17.30 -6.13 -12.90
N LYS A 325 -18.22 -6.10 -13.87
CA LYS A 325 -18.42 -7.17 -14.85
C LYS A 325 -17.18 -7.40 -15.73
N GLY A 326 -16.48 -6.34 -16.12
CA GLY A 326 -15.24 -6.43 -16.92
C GLY A 326 -14.00 -6.91 -16.14
N ILE A 327 -14.11 -7.05 -14.81
CA ILE A 327 -13.02 -7.46 -13.91
C ILE A 327 -13.25 -8.88 -13.41
N LEU A 328 -14.47 -9.19 -12.98
CA LEU A 328 -14.81 -10.40 -12.22
C LEU A 328 -15.31 -11.57 -13.09
N ASP A 329 -15.36 -11.43 -14.41
CA ASP A 329 -15.77 -12.51 -15.31
C ASP A 329 -14.78 -13.69 -15.26
N ALA A 330 -15.27 -14.90 -14.99
CA ALA A 330 -14.43 -16.08 -14.83
C ALA A 330 -13.79 -16.58 -16.13
N ARG A 331 -14.31 -16.23 -17.32
CA ARG A 331 -13.70 -16.60 -18.61
C ARG A 331 -12.89 -15.48 -19.24
N ASP A 332 -13.41 -14.26 -19.20
CA ASP A 332 -12.80 -13.10 -19.89
C ASP A 332 -12.32 -11.97 -18.94
N GLY A 333 -12.48 -12.14 -17.62
CA GLY A 333 -12.06 -11.18 -16.61
C GLY A 333 -10.55 -11.17 -16.36
N ILE A 334 -10.12 -10.33 -15.42
CA ILE A 334 -8.68 -10.07 -15.22
C ILE A 334 -7.98 -11.18 -14.41
N SER A 335 -8.74 -12.03 -13.72
CA SER A 335 -8.23 -13.16 -12.94
C SER A 335 -7.41 -14.14 -13.77
N SER A 336 -7.89 -14.49 -14.97
CA SER A 336 -7.22 -15.40 -15.92
C SER A 336 -5.96 -14.80 -16.55
N LYS A 337 -5.79 -13.49 -16.44
CA LYS A 337 -4.64 -12.73 -16.97
C LYS A 337 -3.61 -12.43 -15.89
N MET A 338 -3.88 -12.77 -14.63
CA MET A 338 -2.99 -12.46 -13.53
C MET A 338 -1.77 -13.39 -13.56
N ILE A 339 -0.60 -12.78 -13.57
CA ILE A 339 0.69 -13.46 -13.46
C ILE A 339 0.93 -13.85 -12.01
N PHE A 340 0.84 -12.85 -11.12
CA PHE A 340 0.85 -13.04 -9.68
C PHE A 340 0.10 -11.93 -8.98
N GLY A 341 -0.41 -12.25 -7.80
CA GLY A 341 -0.82 -11.28 -6.79
C GLY A 341 -0.09 -11.59 -5.48
N LEU A 342 0.52 -10.59 -4.86
CA LEU A 342 1.22 -10.71 -3.59
C LEU A 342 0.53 -9.85 -2.53
N ASN A 343 0.33 -10.44 -1.37
CA ASN A 343 -0.29 -9.80 -0.21
C ASN A 343 0.54 -10.10 1.04
N ALA A 344 0.75 -9.11 1.90
CA ALA A 344 1.51 -9.26 3.14
C ALA A 344 0.89 -10.29 4.11
N GLN A 345 -0.43 -10.48 4.09
CA GLN A 345 -1.12 -11.50 4.88
C GLN A 345 -1.02 -12.92 4.31
N ALA A 346 -0.82 -13.06 3.00
CA ALA A 346 -0.64 -14.34 2.33
C ALA A 346 0.84 -14.77 2.44
N SER A 347 1.30 -15.02 3.66
CA SER A 347 2.73 -15.22 3.94
C SER A 347 2.97 -16.26 5.04
N ASN A 348 4.17 -16.83 5.03
CA ASN A 348 4.72 -17.63 6.12
C ASN A 348 6.17 -17.19 6.35
N ASN A 349 6.45 -16.59 7.50
CA ASN A 349 7.72 -15.94 7.82
C ASN A 349 8.10 -14.88 6.77
N ARG A 350 9.09 -15.17 5.93
CA ARG A 350 9.57 -14.27 4.86
C ARG A 350 9.05 -14.68 3.49
N THR A 351 8.41 -15.84 3.38
CA THR A 351 7.87 -16.37 2.13
C THR A 351 6.47 -15.83 1.91
N LEU A 352 6.19 -15.39 0.69
CA LEU A 352 4.90 -14.91 0.21
C LEU A 352 4.29 -15.94 -0.73
N PHE A 353 2.97 -16.06 -0.67
CA PHE A 353 2.19 -16.95 -1.51
C PHE A 353 1.39 -16.14 -2.52
N ASN A 354 1.35 -16.66 -3.74
CA ASN A 354 0.57 -16.08 -4.82
C ASN A 354 -0.94 -16.24 -4.58
N VAL A 355 -1.71 -15.16 -4.72
CA VAL A 355 -3.17 -15.19 -4.61
C VAL A 355 -3.87 -15.51 -5.93
N SER A 356 -3.16 -15.70 -7.04
CA SER A 356 -3.79 -15.99 -8.34
C SER A 356 -4.54 -17.31 -8.36
N SER A 357 -5.75 -17.32 -8.94
CA SER A 357 -6.53 -18.54 -9.09
C SER A 357 -5.94 -19.43 -10.18
N VAL A 358 -5.40 -20.57 -9.76
CA VAL A 358 -4.98 -21.65 -10.64
C VAL A 358 -6.23 -22.37 -11.14
N LEU A 359 -6.87 -21.82 -12.17
CA LEU A 359 -7.87 -22.57 -12.94
C LEU A 359 -7.10 -23.50 -13.90
N ASP A 360 -7.12 -24.79 -13.57
CA ASP A 360 -6.90 -25.96 -14.44
C ASP A 360 -5.52 -26.21 -15.09
N SER A 361 -4.48 -26.50 -14.30
CA SER A 361 -3.53 -27.54 -14.71
C SER A 361 -2.78 -28.16 -13.52
N LEU A 362 -2.76 -29.49 -13.48
CA LEU A 362 -2.24 -30.37 -12.42
C LEU A 362 -0.73 -30.28 -12.15
N ASP A 363 0.00 -29.39 -12.81
CA ASP A 363 1.46 -29.36 -12.72
C ASP A 363 2.00 -27.98 -13.14
N LYS A 364 2.01 -27.00 -12.22
CA LYS A 364 2.78 -25.75 -12.37
C LYS A 364 2.99 -25.05 -11.03
N SER A 365 4.25 -24.71 -10.78
CA SER A 365 4.84 -24.20 -9.54
C SER A 365 3.99 -23.18 -8.79
N LYS A 366 3.81 -23.40 -7.48
CA LYS A 366 3.46 -22.32 -6.53
C LYS A 366 4.45 -21.19 -6.75
N LEU A 367 3.99 -20.06 -7.27
CA LEU A 367 4.85 -18.88 -7.38
C LEU A 367 5.25 -18.47 -5.97
N GLU A 368 6.54 -18.55 -5.70
CA GLU A 368 7.17 -18.24 -4.43
C GLU A 368 7.89 -16.91 -4.57
N ALA A 369 7.63 -16.02 -3.62
CA ALA A 369 8.36 -14.78 -3.47
C ALA A 369 8.84 -14.62 -2.02
N THR A 370 9.91 -13.88 -1.80
CA THR A 370 10.50 -13.69 -0.47
C THR A 370 10.77 -12.23 -0.20
N ILE A 371 10.51 -11.77 1.03
CA ILE A 371 10.87 -10.43 1.48
C ILE A 371 12.33 -10.33 1.93
N MET A 372 12.98 -9.21 1.63
CA MET A 372 14.37 -8.92 2.02
C MET A 372 14.50 -8.46 3.49
N GLY A 373 15.73 -8.17 3.94
CA GLY A 373 16.10 -7.69 5.27
C GLY A 373 15.23 -6.55 5.80
N GLY A 374 15.21 -5.47 5.02
CA GLY A 374 14.55 -4.20 5.31
C GLY A 374 13.07 -4.15 4.95
N THR A 375 12.45 -5.27 4.57
CA THR A 375 11.01 -5.33 4.28
C THR A 375 10.26 -6.01 5.43
N LYS A 376 9.19 -5.39 5.91
CA LYS A 376 8.31 -5.92 6.95
C LYS A 376 6.92 -6.20 6.42
N LEU A 377 6.32 -7.26 6.94
CA LEU A 377 4.91 -7.60 6.72
C LEU A 377 4.07 -6.92 7.81
N CYS A 378 3.18 -6.04 7.41
CA CYS A 378 2.33 -5.29 8.32
C CYS A 378 0.87 -5.67 8.12
N SER A 379 0.15 -5.79 9.23
CA SER A 379 -1.30 -5.91 9.25
C SER A 379 -1.86 -5.01 10.34
N ARG A 380 -2.93 -4.31 10.03
CA ARG A 380 -3.71 -3.47 10.93
C ARG A 380 -5.18 -3.89 10.92
N ARG A 381 -5.92 -3.48 11.94
CA ARG A 381 -7.38 -3.66 12.03
C ARG A 381 -8.04 -2.29 11.98
N LEU A 382 -8.80 -2.01 10.94
CA LEU A 382 -9.54 -0.75 10.82
C LEU A 382 -10.84 -0.85 11.61
N LEU A 383 -11.35 0.29 12.05
CA LEU A 383 -12.57 0.35 12.87
C LEU A 383 -13.78 -0.27 12.17
N GLN A 384 -13.94 -0.01 10.87
CA GLN A 384 -15.05 -0.55 10.06
C GLN A 384 -15.10 -2.09 10.04
N ASP A 385 -13.95 -2.77 10.17
CA ASP A 385 -13.84 -4.21 10.05
C ASP A 385 -13.97 -4.96 11.37
N ILE A 386 -14.10 -4.24 12.49
CA ILE A 386 -14.21 -4.87 13.82
C ILE A 386 -15.35 -4.32 14.66
N ILE A 387 -16.09 -3.33 14.15
CA ILE A 387 -17.23 -2.74 14.88
C ILE A 387 -18.32 -3.78 15.18
N TYR A 388 -18.51 -4.77 14.29
CA TYR A 388 -19.46 -5.88 14.51
C TYR A 388 -19.06 -6.79 15.69
N CYS A 389 -17.77 -6.87 16.03
CA CYS A 389 -17.27 -7.67 17.16
C CYS A 389 -17.73 -7.14 18.53
N VAL A 390 -18.44 -6.01 18.57
CA VAL A 390 -18.88 -5.36 19.81
C VAL A 390 -20.24 -5.87 20.29
N GLY A 391 -20.93 -6.70 19.49
CA GLY A 391 -22.24 -7.28 19.84
C GLY A 391 -23.37 -6.25 19.73
N GLY A 392 -24.35 -6.53 18.89
CA GLY A 392 -25.57 -5.71 18.76
C GLY A 392 -25.50 -4.57 17.74
N VAL A 393 -24.41 -4.42 16.99
CA VAL A 393 -24.34 -3.54 15.81
C VAL A 393 -24.27 -4.42 14.56
N SER A 394 -25.43 -4.71 13.97
CA SER A 394 -25.53 -5.23 12.60
C SER A 394 -25.50 -4.05 11.64
N VAL A 395 -24.53 -4.01 10.73
CA VAL A 395 -24.49 -3.04 9.62
C VAL A 395 -25.46 -3.50 8.54
#